data_AF-A0A2D5BZM7-F1
#
_entry.id   AF-A0A2D5BZM7-F1
#
_cell.length_a   1.000
_cell.length_b   1.000
_cell.length_c   1.000
_cell.angle_alpha   90.00
_cell.angle_beta   90.00
_cell.angle_gamma   90.00
#
_symmetry.space_group_name_H-M   'P 1'
#
loop_
_entity.id
_entity.type
_entity.pdbx_description
1 polymer ?
#
loop_
_entity_poly.entity_id
_entity_poly.type
_entity_poly.pdbx_seq_one_letter_code
_entity_poly.pdbx_strand_id
1 'polypeptide(L)'
;MESPQKFTNSKEVIAFLAETFPKCFSVEGEARPLKIGIFQDLAERLNDEERVSKTLLRSTLRHYTNSWRYLYSIKEGAHRVDLDGAEGDAIEKEHAEHAQKQLEESKAKAAEKRKAKQAQQPKNKERRQFSRPKGEKSVSSGHADNKQGTKPKINRPNKTPPAKLTDEDLQQGTKVTVKLGKTPMPAVITEVAKDGIHVQLDTGMVVKVNADALRLARSKRS
;
A
#
# COMPACT_ATOMS: atom_id res chain seq x y z
N MET A 1 30.97 -13.88 4.92
CA MET A 1 30.80 -12.68 4.08
C MET A 1 29.30 -12.50 3.90
N GLU A 2 28.67 -11.69 4.74
CA GLU A 2 27.23 -11.40 4.63
C GLU A 2 27.05 -10.36 3.53
N SER A 3 26.39 -10.74 2.44
CA SER A 3 26.02 -9.82 1.36
C SER A 3 25.02 -8.81 1.92
N PRO A 4 25.33 -7.51 1.97
CA PRO A 4 24.43 -6.57 2.59
C PRO A 4 23.17 -6.44 1.73
N GLN A 5 22.03 -6.79 2.31
CA GLN A 5 20.76 -6.84 1.60
C GLN A 5 20.40 -5.44 1.08
N LYS A 6 20.24 -5.33 -0.24
CA LYS A 6 19.96 -4.07 -0.94
C LYS A 6 18.60 -3.53 -0.52
N PHE A 7 18.51 -2.23 -0.32
CA PHE A 7 17.23 -1.59 -0.03
C PHE A 7 16.28 -1.79 -1.21
N THR A 8 15.04 -2.17 -0.91
CA THR A 8 14.02 -2.40 -1.95
C THR A 8 13.00 -1.28 -2.00
N ASN A 9 12.85 -0.55 -0.89
CA ASN A 9 11.83 0.45 -0.73
C ASN A 9 12.43 1.85 -0.54
N SER A 10 11.88 2.85 -1.22
CA SER A 10 12.28 4.26 -1.02
C SER A 10 12.13 4.72 0.43
N LYS A 11 11.19 4.16 1.19
CA LYS A 11 11.02 4.52 2.61
C LYS A 11 12.18 4.04 3.47
N GLU A 12 12.73 2.86 3.18
CA GLU A 12 13.91 2.32 3.88
C GLU A 12 15.15 3.17 3.57
N VAL A 13 15.30 3.58 2.30
CA VAL A 13 16.39 4.47 1.89
C VAL A 13 16.28 5.83 2.58
N ILE A 14 15.08 6.41 2.73
CA ILE A 14 14.90 7.67 3.48
C ILE A 14 15.26 7.50 4.96
N ALA A 15 14.87 6.39 5.58
CA ALA A 15 15.21 6.10 6.97
C ALA A 15 16.73 6.00 7.15
N PHE A 16 17.39 5.25 6.28
CA PHE A 16 18.85 5.14 6.25
C PHE A 16 19.53 6.50 6.02
N LEU A 17 19.06 7.30 5.06
CA LEU A 17 19.61 8.63 4.82
C LEU A 17 19.44 9.58 6.01
N ALA A 18 18.36 9.46 6.77
CA ALA A 18 18.15 10.26 7.97
C ALA A 18 18.99 9.78 9.16
N GLU A 19 19.33 8.49 9.24
CA GLU A 19 20.27 7.96 10.22
C GLU A 19 21.70 8.42 9.90
N THR A 20 22.11 8.35 8.63
CA THR A 20 23.45 8.74 8.18
C THR A 20 23.65 10.25 8.13
N PHE A 21 22.62 11.01 7.72
CA PHE A 21 22.67 12.46 7.55
C PHE A 21 21.49 13.15 8.29
N PRO A 22 21.49 13.14 9.64
CA PRO A 22 20.37 13.65 10.44
C PRO A 22 20.14 15.15 10.32
N LYS A 23 21.14 15.90 9.86
CA LYS A 23 21.05 17.36 9.67
C LYS A 23 20.31 17.73 8.38
N CYS A 24 20.29 16.82 7.41
CA CYS A 24 19.77 17.06 6.06
C CYS A 24 18.43 16.35 5.84
N PHE A 25 18.34 15.08 6.27
CA PHE A 25 17.14 14.26 6.13
C PHE A 25 16.43 14.06 7.47
N SER A 26 15.11 14.16 7.47
CA SER A 26 14.27 13.95 8.66
C SER A 26 13.22 12.88 8.40
N VAL A 27 13.20 11.79 9.18
CA VAL A 27 12.13 10.78 9.09
C VAL A 27 10.82 11.32 9.64
N GLU A 28 10.88 11.99 10.78
CA GLU A 28 9.74 12.55 11.51
C GLU A 28 10.01 14.03 11.79
N GLY A 29 9.08 14.91 11.45
CA GLY A 29 9.22 16.37 11.60
C GLY A 29 9.29 17.15 10.28
N GLU A 30 9.62 18.42 10.35
CA GLU A 30 9.73 19.25 9.15
C GLU A 30 10.91 18.79 8.29
N ALA A 31 10.66 18.61 6.99
CA ALA A 31 11.75 18.36 6.05
C ALA A 31 12.51 19.67 5.85
N ARG A 32 13.81 19.60 5.59
CA ARG A 32 14.62 20.79 5.28
C ARG A 32 14.76 20.94 3.76
N PRO A 33 14.83 22.17 3.23
CA PRO A 33 15.10 22.39 1.81
C PRO A 33 16.50 21.85 1.46
N LEU A 34 16.59 20.99 0.44
CA LEU A 34 17.85 20.36 0.06
C LEU A 34 18.64 21.24 -0.93
N LYS A 35 19.97 21.15 -0.85
CA LYS A 35 20.90 21.70 -1.84
C LYS A 35 20.59 21.21 -3.26
N ILE A 36 20.76 22.08 -4.25
CA ILE A 36 20.63 21.70 -5.65
C ILE A 36 21.75 20.74 -6.01
N GLY A 37 21.42 19.60 -6.63
CA GLY A 37 22.43 18.62 -7.00
C GLY A 37 22.90 17.71 -5.86
N ILE A 38 22.23 17.69 -4.70
CA ILE A 38 22.58 16.84 -3.54
C ILE A 38 22.71 15.34 -3.86
N PHE A 39 22.12 14.89 -4.98
CA PHE A 39 22.29 13.53 -5.48
C PHE A 39 23.76 13.20 -5.79
N GLN A 40 24.52 14.15 -6.33
CA GLN A 40 25.92 13.94 -6.66
C GLN A 40 26.75 13.73 -5.39
N ASP A 41 26.58 14.62 -4.42
CA ASP A 41 27.24 14.55 -3.11
C ASP A 41 26.88 13.23 -2.38
N LEU A 42 25.61 12.81 -2.45
CA LEU A 42 25.18 11.53 -1.92
C LEU A 42 25.79 10.34 -2.66
N ALA A 43 25.87 10.42 -3.99
CA ALA A 43 26.45 9.34 -4.79
C ALA A 43 27.94 9.18 -4.49
N GLU A 44 28.66 10.27 -4.26
CA GLU A 44 30.07 10.25 -3.85
C GLU A 44 30.25 9.64 -2.47
N ARG A 45 29.43 10.07 -1.50
CA ARG A 45 29.53 9.59 -0.11
C ARG A 45 29.04 8.15 0.10
N LEU A 46 28.10 7.70 -0.74
CA LEU A 46 27.51 6.37 -0.68
C LEU A 46 28.09 5.41 -1.73
N ASN A 47 29.16 5.77 -2.44
CA ASN A 47 29.80 4.85 -3.39
C ASN A 47 30.30 3.57 -2.71
N ASP A 48 30.67 3.65 -1.42
CA ASP A 48 31.13 2.51 -0.62
C ASP A 48 29.97 1.65 -0.09
N GLU A 49 28.74 2.16 -0.12
CA GLU A 49 27.55 1.51 0.42
C GLU A 49 26.77 0.76 -0.67
N GLU A 50 27.10 -0.52 -0.88
CA GLU A 50 26.45 -1.36 -1.90
C GLU A 50 24.93 -1.59 -1.66
N ARG A 51 24.43 -1.19 -0.49
CA ARG A 51 23.02 -1.31 -0.10
C ARG A 51 22.10 -0.38 -0.88
N VAL A 52 22.61 0.75 -1.37
CA VAL A 52 21.83 1.80 -2.05
C VAL A 52 22.18 1.83 -3.54
N SER A 53 21.24 1.45 -4.39
CA SER A 53 21.39 1.63 -5.84
C SER A 53 21.19 3.09 -6.25
N LYS A 54 22.03 3.63 -7.16
CA LYS A 54 21.93 5.00 -7.69
C LYS A 54 20.55 5.31 -8.30
N THR A 55 19.95 4.34 -9.00
CA THR A 55 18.60 4.48 -9.58
C THR A 55 17.54 4.59 -8.49
N LEU A 56 17.66 3.78 -7.44
CA LEU A 56 16.74 3.81 -6.31
C LEU A 56 16.90 5.10 -5.51
N LEU A 57 18.13 5.58 -5.32
CA LEU A 57 18.42 6.85 -4.65
C LEU A 57 17.75 8.02 -5.37
N ARG A 58 17.87 8.08 -6.71
CA ARG A 58 17.23 9.12 -7.52
C ARG A 58 15.70 9.09 -7.41
N SER A 59 15.12 7.89 -7.50
CA SER A 59 13.66 7.70 -7.31
C SER A 59 13.23 8.14 -5.91
N THR A 60 14.01 7.77 -4.89
CA THR A 60 13.75 8.09 -3.49
C THR A 60 13.79 9.59 -3.23
N LEU A 61 14.80 10.30 -3.73
CA LEU A 61 14.90 11.75 -3.61
C LEU A 61 13.69 12.42 -4.26
N ARG A 62 13.27 11.97 -5.45
CA ARG A 62 12.05 12.47 -6.11
C ARG A 62 10.79 12.24 -5.27
N HIS A 63 10.69 11.09 -4.59
CA HIS A 63 9.58 10.82 -3.68
C HIS A 63 9.61 11.71 -2.44
N TYR A 64 10.80 11.97 -1.90
CA TYR A 64 10.99 12.83 -0.74
C TYR A 64 10.64 14.29 -1.07
N THR A 65 11.12 14.82 -2.19
CA THR A 65 10.89 16.22 -2.59
C THR A 65 9.46 16.51 -3.05
N ASN A 66 8.73 15.51 -3.54
CA ASN A 66 7.30 15.66 -3.88
C ASN A 66 6.35 15.46 -2.68
N SER A 67 6.89 15.18 -1.49
CA SER A 67 6.09 15.05 -0.27
C SER A 67 5.52 16.39 0.16
N TRP A 68 4.28 16.39 0.69
CA TRP A 68 3.66 17.60 1.23
C TRP A 68 4.50 18.26 2.33
N ARG A 69 5.21 17.44 3.13
CA ARG A 69 6.14 17.93 4.16
C ARG A 69 7.27 18.76 3.55
N TYR A 70 7.84 18.31 2.44
CA TYR A 70 8.93 18.99 1.77
C TYR A 70 8.45 20.27 1.10
N LEU A 71 7.35 20.21 0.36
CA LEU A 71 6.79 21.40 -0.29
C LEU A 71 6.42 22.50 0.72
N TYR A 72 6.03 22.13 1.95
CA TYR A 72 5.74 23.10 3.02
C TYR A 72 6.99 23.77 3.61
N SER A 73 8.14 23.08 3.59
CA SER A 73 9.41 23.64 4.06
C SER A 73 10.04 24.66 3.12
N ILE A 74 9.64 24.65 1.84
CA ILE A 74 10.11 25.62 0.86
C ILE A 74 9.36 26.92 1.10
N LYS A 75 10.03 27.87 1.74
CA LYS A 75 9.54 29.23 2.01
C LYS A 75 10.58 30.23 1.54
N GLU A 76 10.12 31.42 1.17
CA GLU A 76 10.99 32.53 0.81
C GLU A 76 11.95 32.83 1.97
N GLY A 77 13.25 32.98 1.66
CA GLY A 77 14.28 33.28 2.65
C GLY A 77 14.76 32.09 3.49
N ALA A 78 14.24 30.87 3.26
CA ALA A 78 14.86 29.68 3.84
C ALA A 78 16.15 29.32 3.09
N HIS A 79 17.16 28.85 3.82
CA HIS A 79 18.41 28.37 3.24
C HIS A 79 18.31 26.88 2.91
N ARG A 80 18.86 26.49 1.75
CA ARG A 80 19.07 25.10 1.42
C ARG A 80 20.14 24.51 2.32
N VAL A 81 20.02 23.23 2.61
CA VAL A 81 20.92 22.52 3.53
C VAL A 81 21.69 21.46 2.76
N ASP A 82 23.00 21.42 2.98
CA ASP A 82 23.88 20.37 2.45
C ASP A 82 23.90 19.13 3.36
N LEU A 83 24.59 18.05 2.94
CA LEU A 83 24.72 16.81 3.70
C LEU A 83 25.31 17.01 5.10
N ASP A 84 26.25 17.96 5.23
CA ASP A 84 26.90 18.28 6.51
C ASP A 84 26.06 19.23 7.40
N GLY A 85 24.94 19.72 6.88
CA GLY A 85 24.08 20.69 7.55
C GLY A 85 24.48 22.14 7.36
N ALA A 86 25.41 22.43 6.45
CA ALA A 86 25.79 23.79 6.10
C ALA A 86 24.67 24.49 5.32
N GLU A 87 24.47 25.78 5.59
CA GLU A 87 23.57 26.64 4.83
C GLU A 87 24.19 26.89 3.44
N GLY A 88 23.47 26.45 2.42
CA GLY A 88 23.76 26.72 1.02
C GLY A 88 22.90 27.86 0.50
N ASP A 89 22.44 27.72 -0.75
CA ASP A 89 21.73 28.78 -1.45
C ASP A 89 20.39 29.12 -0.79
N ALA A 90 20.06 30.42 -0.80
CA ALA A 90 18.75 30.90 -0.38
C ALA A 90 17.67 30.46 -1.39
N ILE A 91 16.47 30.17 -0.89
CA ILE A 91 15.32 29.88 -1.74
C ILE A 91 14.79 31.18 -2.33
N GLU A 92 14.91 31.29 -3.65
CA GLU A 92 14.31 32.36 -4.43
C GLU A 92 12.78 32.30 -4.39
N LYS A 93 12.17 33.48 -4.57
CA LYS A 93 10.73 33.66 -4.56
C LYS A 93 10.01 32.75 -5.55
N GLU A 94 10.55 32.62 -6.76
CA GLU A 94 9.96 31.77 -7.82
C GLU A 94 9.85 30.30 -7.39
N HIS A 95 10.84 29.79 -6.67
CA HIS A 95 10.84 28.42 -6.18
C HIS A 95 9.82 28.19 -5.07
N ALA A 96 9.63 29.19 -4.19
CA ALA A 96 8.61 29.15 -3.15
C ALA A 96 7.19 29.18 -3.74
N GLU A 97 6.94 30.06 -4.71
CA GLU A 97 5.65 30.14 -5.40
C GLU A 97 5.32 28.83 -6.14
N HIS A 98 6.30 28.26 -6.85
CA HIS A 98 6.12 26.98 -7.53
C HIS A 98 5.82 25.84 -6.55
N ALA A 99 6.50 25.79 -5.40
CA ALA A 99 6.25 24.79 -4.37
C ALA A 99 4.83 24.90 -3.77
N GLN A 100 4.35 26.12 -3.53
CA GLN A 100 2.99 26.37 -3.05
C GLN A 100 1.94 25.93 -4.05
N LYS A 101 2.11 26.27 -5.33
CA LYS A 101 1.23 25.82 -6.42
C LYS A 101 1.19 24.29 -6.50
N GLN A 102 2.35 23.64 -6.45
CA GLN A 102 2.44 22.18 -6.50
C GLN A 102 1.75 21.52 -5.29
N LEU A 103 1.83 22.13 -4.12
CA LEU A 103 1.17 21.66 -2.91
C LEU A 103 -0.36 21.75 -3.04
N GLU A 104 -0.88 22.84 -3.60
CA GLU A 104 -2.31 23.01 -3.85
C GLU A 104 -2.83 22.00 -4.88
N GLU A 105 -2.14 21.85 -6.02
CA GLU A 105 -2.50 20.85 -7.04
C GLU A 105 -2.47 19.42 -6.48
N SER A 106 -1.46 19.10 -5.67
CA SER A 106 -1.30 17.77 -5.07
C SER A 106 -2.42 17.49 -4.06
N LYS A 107 -2.82 18.48 -3.26
CA LYS A 107 -3.97 18.38 -2.35
C LYS A 107 -5.28 18.21 -3.12
N ALA A 108 -5.50 18.96 -4.19
CA ALA A 108 -6.70 18.84 -5.04
C ALA A 108 -6.79 17.44 -5.67
N LYS A 109 -5.72 16.97 -6.32
CA LYS A 109 -5.63 15.63 -6.91
C LYS A 109 -5.84 14.52 -5.86
N ALA A 110 -5.33 14.70 -4.64
CA ALA A 110 -5.54 13.75 -3.56
C ALA A 110 -7.00 13.74 -3.05
N ALA A 111 -7.64 14.90 -2.98
CA ALA A 111 -9.04 15.04 -2.59
C ALA A 111 -9.97 14.36 -3.61
N GLU A 112 -9.74 14.55 -4.91
CA GLU A 112 -10.48 13.88 -5.98
C GLU A 112 -10.32 12.36 -5.92
N LYS A 113 -9.08 11.86 -5.79
CA LYS A 113 -8.83 10.42 -5.62
C LYS A 113 -9.51 9.85 -4.38
N ARG A 114 -9.57 10.60 -3.28
CA ARG A 114 -10.26 10.19 -2.05
C ARG A 114 -11.78 10.14 -2.25
N LYS A 115 -12.37 11.13 -2.94
CA LYS A 115 -13.78 11.14 -3.32
C LYS A 115 -14.14 9.95 -4.22
N ALA A 116 -13.34 9.69 -5.25
CA ALA A 116 -13.53 8.55 -6.15
C ALA A 116 -13.47 7.20 -5.41
N LYS A 117 -12.49 7.02 -4.51
CA LYS A 117 -12.39 5.81 -3.66
C LYS A 117 -13.56 5.66 -2.69
N GLN A 118 -14.10 6.75 -2.15
CA GLN A 118 -15.27 6.70 -1.27
C GLN A 118 -16.56 6.39 -2.03
N ALA A 119 -16.70 6.84 -3.27
CA ALA A 119 -17.84 6.51 -4.13
C ALA A 119 -17.86 5.03 -4.54
N GLN A 120 -16.69 4.39 -4.63
CA GLN A 120 -16.55 2.96 -4.96
C GLN A 120 -16.62 2.02 -3.76
N GLN A 121 -16.60 2.52 -2.51
CA GLN A 121 -16.81 1.69 -1.33
C GLN A 121 -18.31 1.60 -1.00
N PRO A 122 -18.90 0.38 -0.93
CA PRO A 122 -20.30 0.24 -0.54
C PRO A 122 -20.49 0.77 0.88
N LYS A 123 -21.44 1.71 1.04
CA LYS A 123 -21.80 2.34 2.30
C LYS A 123 -22.41 1.31 3.27
N ASN A 124 -21.59 0.55 3.99
CA ASN A 124 -22.06 -0.10 5.21
C ASN A 124 -22.02 0.92 6.36
N LYS A 125 -22.97 1.87 6.32
CA LYS A 125 -23.12 2.99 7.26
C LYS A 125 -24.36 2.81 8.14
N GLU A 126 -24.54 1.64 8.75
CA GLU A 126 -25.50 1.46 9.84
C GLU A 126 -24.93 0.49 10.88
N ARG A 127 -23.87 0.88 11.60
CA ARG A 127 -23.53 0.19 12.87
C ARG A 127 -22.50 0.87 13.77
N ARG A 128 -22.48 2.21 13.82
CA ARG A 128 -21.77 2.94 14.89
C ARG A 128 -22.52 4.19 15.32
N GLN A 129 -23.80 4.02 15.63
CA GLN A 129 -24.51 4.89 16.57
C GLN A 129 -24.93 3.99 17.73
N PHE A 130 -23.97 3.64 18.60
CA PHE A 130 -24.31 3.28 19.97
C PHE A 130 -23.76 4.42 20.83
N SER A 131 -24.71 5.21 21.31
CA SER A 131 -24.62 6.19 22.37
C SER A 131 -23.64 5.75 23.46
N ARG A 132 -22.59 6.55 23.69
CA ARG A 132 -21.85 6.53 24.96
C ARG A 132 -22.65 7.38 25.95
N PRO A 133 -23.23 6.83 27.03
CA PRO A 133 -23.66 7.67 28.13
C PRO A 133 -22.40 8.13 28.89
N LYS A 134 -22.43 9.41 29.24
CA LYS A 134 -21.48 10.11 30.10
C LYS A 134 -21.75 9.64 31.54
N GLY A 135 -20.74 9.09 32.22
CA GLY A 135 -20.84 8.63 33.61
C GLY A 135 -19.54 8.91 34.36
N GLU A 136 -19.68 9.54 35.51
CA GLU A 136 -18.67 10.19 36.32
C GLU A 136 -17.60 9.28 36.95
N LYS A 137 -16.52 9.96 37.36
CA LYS A 137 -15.38 9.46 38.13
C LYS A 137 -15.83 8.88 39.49
N SER A 138 -15.21 7.78 39.89
CA SER A 138 -14.81 7.57 41.29
C SER A 138 -13.69 6.52 41.36
N VAL A 139 -12.97 6.57 42.47
CA VAL A 139 -11.59 6.17 42.71
C VAL A 139 -11.45 4.79 43.35
N SER A 140 -10.22 4.25 43.24
CA SER A 140 -9.46 3.50 44.25
C SER A 140 -9.22 1.98 44.05
N SER A 141 -7.91 1.68 43.98
CA SER A 141 -7.13 0.62 44.64
C SER A 141 -7.59 -0.84 44.70
N GLY A 142 -6.64 -1.74 44.40
CA GLY A 142 -6.52 -3.01 45.15
C GLY A 142 -6.11 -4.22 44.31
N HIS A 143 -5.19 -5.02 44.86
CA HIS A 143 -4.42 -6.10 44.23
C HIS A 143 -5.16 -7.35 43.73
N ALA A 144 -4.55 -7.91 42.68
CA ALA A 144 -4.14 -9.31 42.42
C ALA A 144 -5.09 -10.50 42.69
N ASP A 145 -5.11 -11.33 41.64
CA ASP A 145 -5.10 -12.78 41.59
C ASP A 145 -6.38 -13.58 41.30
N ASN A 146 -6.30 -14.20 40.11
CA ASN A 146 -6.75 -15.53 39.73
C ASN A 146 -8.17 -15.73 39.15
N LYS A 147 -8.13 -16.54 38.08
CA LYS A 147 -9.17 -17.38 37.45
C LYS A 147 -10.02 -16.79 36.31
N GLN A 148 -9.60 -17.22 35.12
CA GLN A 148 -10.44 -17.82 34.06
C GLN A 148 -11.75 -17.08 33.72
N GLY A 149 -11.66 -16.21 32.71
CA GLY A 149 -12.82 -15.61 32.04
C GLY A 149 -12.62 -15.62 30.53
N THR A 150 -13.39 -16.49 29.88
CA THR A 150 -13.69 -16.59 28.45
C THR A 150 -13.34 -15.37 27.58
N LYS A 151 -12.25 -15.47 26.81
CA LYS A 151 -12.09 -14.67 25.59
C LYS A 151 -13.25 -15.03 24.66
N PRO A 152 -14.12 -14.10 24.24
CA PRO A 152 -15.12 -14.42 23.23
C PRO A 152 -14.36 -14.76 21.95
N LYS A 153 -14.45 -16.04 21.55
CA LYS A 153 -14.03 -16.50 20.24
C LYS A 153 -14.70 -15.57 19.24
N ILE A 154 -13.90 -14.77 18.54
CA ILE A 154 -14.33 -14.18 17.28
C ILE A 154 -14.65 -15.38 16.39
N ASN A 155 -15.93 -15.74 16.34
CA ASN A 155 -16.50 -16.55 15.28
C ASN A 155 -16.26 -15.77 14.00
N ARG A 156 -15.08 -15.94 13.41
CA ARG A 156 -14.95 -15.80 11.95
C ARG A 156 -16.01 -16.76 11.41
N PRO A 157 -17.00 -16.30 10.63
CA PRO A 157 -17.82 -17.25 9.89
C PRO A 157 -16.83 -18.11 9.12
N ASN A 158 -16.82 -19.42 9.41
CA ASN A 158 -16.14 -20.40 8.60
C ASN A 158 -16.63 -20.14 7.17
N LYS A 159 -15.81 -19.46 6.36
CA LYS A 159 -15.96 -19.52 4.91
C LYS A 159 -15.68 -20.96 4.60
N THR A 160 -16.75 -21.74 4.53
CA THR A 160 -16.75 -23.08 3.96
C THR A 160 -15.91 -22.99 2.69
N PRO A 161 -14.83 -23.78 2.58
CA PRO A 161 -14.07 -23.82 1.35
C PRO A 161 -15.06 -24.13 0.22
N PRO A 162 -15.00 -23.40 -0.90
CA PRO A 162 -15.87 -23.66 -2.05
C PRO A 162 -15.84 -25.16 -2.36
N ALA A 163 -17.03 -25.76 -2.46
CA ALA A 163 -17.21 -27.18 -2.72
C ALA A 163 -16.29 -27.61 -3.87
N LYS A 164 -15.50 -28.65 -3.61
CA LYS A 164 -14.73 -29.32 -4.67
C LYS A 164 -15.75 -29.90 -5.64
N LEU A 165 -15.50 -29.72 -6.94
CA LEU A 165 -16.29 -30.36 -7.98
C LEU A 165 -16.23 -31.87 -7.74
N THR A 166 -17.39 -32.48 -7.58
CA THR A 166 -17.56 -33.93 -7.62
C THR A 166 -17.62 -34.36 -9.08
N ASP A 167 -17.15 -35.57 -9.38
CA ASP A 167 -17.07 -36.14 -10.75
C ASP A 167 -18.42 -36.10 -11.50
N GLU A 168 -19.52 -36.06 -10.75
CA GLU A 168 -20.89 -36.01 -11.27
C GLU A 168 -21.27 -34.68 -11.95
N ASP A 169 -20.60 -33.57 -11.64
CA ASP A 169 -20.87 -32.24 -12.22
C ASP A 169 -20.01 -31.93 -13.45
N LEU A 170 -19.11 -32.85 -13.84
CA LEU A 170 -18.18 -32.71 -14.96
C LEU A 170 -18.85 -33.03 -16.31
N GLN A 171 -20.01 -32.43 -16.55
CA GLN A 171 -20.78 -32.62 -17.78
C GLN A 171 -20.66 -31.39 -18.69
N GLN A 172 -20.74 -31.64 -20.00
CA GLN A 172 -20.74 -30.58 -21.01
C GLN A 172 -21.93 -29.65 -20.75
N GLY A 173 -21.69 -28.33 -20.75
CA GLY A 173 -22.71 -27.32 -20.45
C GLY A 173 -22.77 -26.85 -18.99
N THR A 174 -22.02 -27.45 -18.06
CA THR A 174 -21.99 -26.98 -16.66
C THR A 174 -21.32 -25.60 -16.56
N LYS A 175 -21.99 -24.67 -15.87
CA LYS A 175 -21.43 -23.35 -15.54
C LYS A 175 -20.41 -23.48 -14.43
N VAL A 176 -19.15 -23.26 -14.78
CA VAL A 176 -18.00 -23.32 -13.88
C VAL A 176 -17.32 -21.96 -13.78
N THR A 177 -16.43 -21.83 -12.81
CA THR A 177 -15.59 -20.66 -12.60
C THR A 177 -14.14 -21.09 -12.71
N VAL A 178 -13.41 -20.50 -13.64
CA VAL A 178 -12.01 -20.81 -13.94
C VAL A 178 -11.10 -19.82 -13.23
N LYS A 179 -10.08 -20.32 -12.54
CA LYS A 179 -9.06 -19.47 -11.91
C LYS A 179 -7.94 -19.11 -12.91
N LEU A 180 -8.16 -18.09 -13.74
CA LEU A 180 -7.14 -17.52 -14.63
C LEU A 180 -6.46 -16.33 -13.94
N GLY A 181 -5.25 -16.56 -13.41
CA GLY A 181 -4.50 -15.54 -12.68
C GLY A 181 -5.10 -15.20 -11.30
N LYS A 182 -5.34 -13.91 -11.03
CA LYS A 182 -5.79 -13.40 -9.72
C LYS A 182 -7.33 -13.31 -9.60
N THR A 183 -8.05 -13.34 -10.72
CA THR A 183 -9.50 -13.16 -10.75
C THR A 183 -10.20 -14.41 -11.30
N PRO A 184 -11.16 -14.99 -10.56
CA PRO A 184 -11.98 -16.07 -11.09
C PRO A 184 -12.92 -15.56 -12.19
N MET A 185 -12.95 -16.21 -13.35
CA MET A 185 -13.82 -15.87 -14.48
C MET A 185 -14.91 -16.94 -14.68
N PRO A 186 -16.16 -16.56 -14.99
CA PRO A 186 -17.23 -17.51 -15.28
C PRO A 186 -17.02 -18.13 -16.66
N ALA A 187 -17.37 -19.41 -16.80
CA ALA A 187 -17.16 -20.15 -18.02
C ALA A 187 -18.07 -21.38 -18.10
N VAL A 188 -18.14 -21.99 -19.28
CA VAL A 188 -18.96 -23.20 -19.56
C VAL A 188 -18.05 -24.31 -20.06
N ILE A 189 -18.21 -25.52 -19.52
CA ILE A 189 -17.47 -26.70 -19.98
C ILE A 189 -17.97 -27.07 -21.37
N THR A 190 -17.08 -27.07 -22.37
CA THR A 190 -17.41 -27.46 -23.75
C THR A 190 -17.08 -28.93 -23.98
N GLU A 191 -15.92 -29.40 -23.49
CA GLU A 191 -15.47 -30.78 -23.70
C GLU A 191 -14.65 -31.26 -22.50
N VAL A 192 -14.87 -32.52 -22.12
CA VAL A 192 -14.12 -33.20 -21.05
C VAL A 192 -13.30 -34.32 -21.69
N ALA A 193 -11.98 -34.12 -21.83
CA ALA A 193 -11.06 -35.11 -22.36
C ALA A 193 -10.15 -35.65 -21.24
N LYS A 194 -9.57 -36.84 -21.47
CA LYS A 194 -8.64 -37.49 -20.51
C LYS A 194 -7.39 -36.65 -20.21
N ASP A 195 -6.98 -35.79 -21.15
CA ASP A 195 -5.79 -34.94 -21.05
C ASP A 195 -6.08 -33.49 -20.59
N GLY A 196 -7.33 -33.17 -20.25
CA GLY A 196 -7.73 -31.84 -19.75
C GLY A 196 -9.14 -31.42 -20.17
N ILE A 197 -9.67 -30.41 -19.50
CA ILE A 197 -11.05 -29.92 -19.71
C ILE A 197 -10.98 -28.65 -20.55
N HIS A 198 -11.70 -28.64 -21.68
CA HIS A 198 -11.85 -27.44 -22.51
C HIS A 198 -13.05 -26.65 -22.01
N VAL A 199 -12.77 -25.39 -21.66
CA VAL A 199 -13.75 -24.50 -21.07
C VAL A 199 -13.81 -23.22 -21.89
N GLN A 200 -15.01 -22.85 -22.34
CA GLN A 200 -15.27 -21.60 -23.05
C GLN A 200 -15.67 -20.53 -22.04
N LEU A 201 -14.90 -19.46 -21.98
CA LEU A 201 -15.22 -18.28 -21.18
C LEU A 201 -16.45 -17.56 -21.78
N ASP A 202 -17.14 -16.77 -20.95
CA ASP A 202 -18.19 -15.86 -21.42
C ASP A 202 -17.70 -14.86 -22.48
N THR A 203 -16.41 -14.55 -22.47
CA THR A 203 -15.71 -13.73 -23.48
C THR A 203 -15.51 -14.44 -24.82
N GLY A 204 -15.94 -15.71 -24.96
CA GLY A 204 -15.82 -16.50 -26.18
C GLY A 204 -14.47 -17.20 -26.38
N MET A 205 -13.51 -17.00 -25.47
CA MET A 205 -12.20 -17.64 -25.52
C MET A 205 -12.24 -19.06 -24.95
N VAL A 206 -11.67 -20.03 -25.67
CA VAL A 206 -11.58 -21.44 -25.22
C VAL A 206 -10.22 -21.68 -24.57
N VAL A 207 -10.22 -22.19 -23.34
CA VAL A 207 -9.01 -22.44 -22.56
C VAL A 207 -8.99 -23.89 -22.08
N LYS A 208 -7.84 -24.56 -22.25
CA LYS A 208 -7.58 -25.88 -21.67
C LYS A 208 -7.17 -25.71 -20.20
N VAL A 209 -7.92 -26.32 -19.29
CA VAL A 209 -7.69 -26.22 -17.84
C VAL A 209 -7.83 -27.56 -17.14
N ASN A 210 -7.10 -27.72 -16.05
CA ASN A 210 -7.19 -28.90 -15.19
C ASN A 210 -8.36 -28.78 -14.21
N ALA A 211 -8.88 -29.90 -13.74
CA ALA A 211 -10.00 -29.95 -12.78
C ALA A 211 -9.73 -29.12 -11.51
N ASP A 212 -8.50 -29.05 -11.02
CA ASP A 212 -8.10 -28.27 -9.84
C ASP A 212 -8.27 -26.75 -10.01
N ALA A 213 -8.24 -26.26 -11.26
CA ALA A 213 -8.42 -24.84 -11.58
C ALA A 213 -9.89 -24.46 -11.77
N LEU A 214 -10.79 -25.44 -11.77
CA LEU A 214 -12.23 -25.27 -11.91
C LEU A 214 -12.92 -25.28 -10.55
N ARG A 215 -13.94 -24.45 -10.42
CA ARG A 215 -14.87 -24.46 -9.30
C ARG A 215 -16.29 -24.33 -9.78
N LEU A 216 -17.25 -24.93 -9.07
CA LEU A 216 -18.66 -24.74 -9.38
C LEU A 216 -19.02 -23.26 -9.27
N ALA A 217 -19.70 -22.72 -10.28
CA ALA A 217 -20.18 -21.35 -10.22
C ALA A 217 -21.17 -21.24 -9.04
N ARG A 218 -20.91 -20.33 -8.10
CA ARG A 218 -21.88 -20.07 -7.03
C ARG A 218 -23.11 -19.46 -7.70
N SER A 219 -24.20 -20.21 -7.75
CA SER A 219 -25.51 -19.67 -8.07
C SER A 219 -25.75 -18.45 -7.16
N LYS A 220 -26.04 -17.31 -7.79
CA LYS A 220 -26.40 -16.08 -7.10
C LYS A 220 -27.68 -16.40 -6.32
N ARG A 221 -27.56 -16.64 -5.01
CA ARG A 221 -28.70 -16.79 -4.12
C ARG A 221 -29.54 -15.52 -4.30
N SER A 222 -30.71 -15.67 -4.91
CA SER A 222 -31.70 -14.61 -5.09
C SER A 222 -32.25 -14.14 -3.75
#